data_AF-A0A961J880-F1
#
_entry.id   AF-A0A961J880-F1
#
_cell.length_a   1.000
_cell.length_b   1.000
_cell.length_c   1.000
_cell.angle_alpha   90.00
_cell.angle_beta   90.00
_cell.angle_gamma   90.00
#
_symmetry.space_group_name_H-M   'P 1'
#
loop_
_entity.id
_entity.type
_entity.pdbx_description
1 polymer ?
#
loop_
_entity_poly.entity_id
_entity_poly.type
_entity_poly.pdbx_seq_one_letter_code
_entity_poly.pdbx_strand_id
1 'polypeptide(L)' 'LKRVIQRAIQDPLAEMLLAGDVMDGDTIPVTAGADGLIIGDRIAATNRPKPDDAVVH' A
#
# COMPACT_ATOMS: atom_id res chain seq x y z
N LEU A 1 -10.48 5.84 9.15
CA LEU A 1 -9.02 5.59 9.20
C LEU A 1 -8.66 4.12 9.41
N LYS A 2 -9.10 3.45 10.48
CA LYS A 2 -8.81 2.01 10.76
C LYS A 2 -8.98 1.09 9.54
N ARG A 3 -10.14 1.15 8.86
CA ARG A 3 -10.44 0.31 7.69
C ARG A 3 -9.54 0.57 6.48
N VAL A 4 -8.95 1.77 6.38
CA VAL A 4 -8.03 2.13 5.30
C VAL A 4 -6.68 1.48 5.55
N ILE A 5 -6.15 1.60 6.77
CA ILE A 5 -4.89 0.94 7.16
C ILE A 5 -5.01 -0.59 7.01
N GLN A 6 -6.15 -1.15 7.44
CA GLN A 6 -6.43 -2.58 7.27
C GLN A 6 -6.33 -2.99 5.79
N ARG A 7 -7.17 -2.41 4.94
CA ARG A 7 -7.27 -2.81 3.53
C ARG A 7 -6.06 -2.46 2.67
N ALA A 8 -5.43 -1.32 2.92
CA ALA A 8 -4.36 -0.83 2.06
C ALA A 8 -2.97 -1.28 2.49
N ILE A 9 -2.80 -1.80 3.71
CA ILE A 9 -1.49 -2.20 4.26
C ILE A 9 -1.55 -3.58 4.91
N GLN A 10 -2.46 -3.81 5.85
CA GLN A 10 -2.45 -5.06 6.63
C GLN A 10 -2.88 -6.26 5.79
N ASP A 11 -3.91 -6.12 4.95
CA ASP A 11 -4.38 -7.22 4.10
C ASP A 11 -3.28 -7.62 3.08
N PRO A 12 -2.65 -6.69 2.31
CA PRO A 12 -1.52 -7.05 1.45
C PRO A 12 -0.32 -7.64 2.19
N LEU A 13 0.04 -7.11 3.36
CA LEU A 13 1.16 -7.64 4.14
C LEU A 13 0.89 -9.06 4.63
N ALA A 14 -0.35 -9.35 5.03
CA ALA A 14 -0.76 -10.71 5.41
C ALA A 14 -0.65 -11.68 4.22
N GLU A 15 -1.06 -11.26 3.03
CA GLU A 15 -0.90 -12.06 1.81
C GLU A 15 0.58 -12.34 1.51
N MET A 16 1.46 -11.34 1.63
CA MET A 16 2.91 -11.51 1.42
C MET A 16 3.55 -12.46 2.44
N LEU A 17 3.16 -12.36 3.72
CA LEU A 17 3.60 -13.28 4.76
C LEU A 17 3.16 -14.72 4.46
N LEU A 18 1.89 -14.92 4.07
CA LEU A 18 1.36 -16.24 3.74
C LEU A 18 1.99 -16.83 2.47
N ALA A 19 2.39 -15.98 1.51
CA ALA A 19 3.12 -16.38 0.32
C ALA A 19 4.59 -16.75 0.60
N GLY A 20 5.12 -16.33 1.76
CA GLY A 20 6.54 -16.47 2.10
C GLY A 20 7.44 -15.40 1.47
N ASP A 21 6.86 -14.34 0.93
CA ASP A 21 7.58 -13.19 0.35
C ASP A 21 8.18 -12.28 1.43
N VAL A 22 7.66 -12.36 2.66
CA VAL A 22 8.05 -11.56 3.82
C VAL A 22 8.22 -12.48 5.03
N MET A 23 9.20 -12.19 5.87
CA MET A 23 9.49 -12.92 7.10
C MET A 23 9.47 -12.00 8.33
N ASP A 24 9.41 -12.60 9.51
CA ASP A 24 9.52 -11.88 10.77
C ASP A 24 10.87 -11.16 10.87
N GLY A 25 10.81 -9.89 11.25
CA GLY A 25 11.99 -9.03 11.36
C GLY A 25 12.33 -8.24 10.10
N ASP A 26 11.65 -8.51 8.98
CA ASP A 26 11.85 -7.75 7.74
C ASP A 26 11.40 -6.29 7.89
N THR A 27 12.21 -5.38 7.33
CA THR A 27 11.85 -3.96 7.21
C THR A 27 11.38 -3.69 5.78
N ILE A 28 10.09 -3.43 5.63
CA ILE A 28 9.47 -3.22 4.31
C ILE A 28 9.23 -1.73 4.07
N PRO A 29 9.81 -1.13 3.03
CA PRO A 29 9.54 0.26 2.67
C PRO A 29 8.10 0.39 2.15
N VAL A 30 7.41 1.42 2.61
CA VAL A 30 6.08 1.79 2.12
C VAL A 30 6.12 3.21 1.57
N THR A 31 5.79 3.38 0.30
CA THR A 31 5.80 4.68 -0.38
C THR A 31 4.46 4.95 -1.07
N ALA A 32 4.22 6.19 -1.49
CA ALA A 32 3.05 6.55 -2.28
C ALA A 32 3.41 6.63 -3.76
N GLY A 33 2.64 5.98 -4.62
CA GLY A 33 2.68 6.06 -6.08
C GLY A 33 1.40 6.68 -6.67
N ALA A 34 1.34 6.80 -7.99
CA ALA A 34 0.24 7.43 -8.71
C ALA A 34 -1.13 6.74 -8.52
N ASP A 35 -1.12 5.41 -8.26
CA ASP A 35 -2.32 4.59 -8.14
C ASP A 35 -2.55 4.08 -6.70
N GLY A 36 -1.72 4.46 -5.72
CA GLY A 36 -1.88 4.06 -4.33
C GLY A 36 -0.59 3.87 -3.56
N LEU A 37 -0.58 2.94 -2.60
CA LEU A 37 0.60 2.63 -1.80
C LEU A 37 1.43 1.57 -2.53
N ILE A 38 2.74 1.73 -2.48
CA ILE A 38 3.70 0.72 -2.92
C ILE A 38 4.30 0.13 -1.65
N ILE A 39 4.22 -1.19 -1.50
CA ILE A 39 4.68 -1.95 -0.34
C ILE A 39 5.78 -2.90 -0.82
N GLY A 40 7.02 -2.63 -0.45
CA GLY A 40 8.19 -3.29 -1.07
C GLY A 40 8.17 -3.07 -2.58
N ASP A 41 8.15 -4.17 -3.35
CA ASP A 41 8.13 -4.14 -4.82
C ASP A 41 6.71 -4.30 -5.41
N ARG A 42 5.66 -4.35 -4.57
CA ARG A 42 4.27 -4.56 -5.01
C ARG A 42 3.42 -3.31 -4.83
N ILE A 43 2.54 -3.05 -5.79
CA ILE A 43 1.55 -1.97 -5.71
C ILE A 43 0.33 -2.50 -4.95
N ALA A 44 0.08 -1.96 -3.76
CA ALA A 44 -1.17 -2.17 -3.04
C ALA A 44 -2.20 -1.15 -3.54
N ALA A 45 -3.21 -1.63 -4.27
CA ALA A 45 -4.28 -0.78 -4.77
C ALA A 45 -4.97 -0.06 -3.59
N THR A 46 -4.92 1.27 -3.60
CA THR A 46 -5.69 2.06 -2.61
C THR A 46 -7.02 2.45 -3.23
N ASN A 47 -8.09 2.38 -2.45
CA ASN A 47 -9.41 2.86 -2.88
C ASN A 47 -9.51 4.40 -2.85
N ARG A 48 -8.40 5.11 -3.07
CA ARG A 48 -8.34 6.57 -3.15
C ARG A 48 -8.63 6.94 -4.61
N PRO A 49 -9.68 7.72 -4.92
CA PRO A 49 -9.80 8.31 -6.24
C PRO A 49 -8.55 9.17 -6.49
N LYS A 50 -7.94 9.06 -7.69
CA LYS A 50 -6.84 9.93 -8.10
C LYS A 50 -7.21 11.38 -7.74
N PRO A 51 -6.33 12.14 -7.06
CA PRO A 51 -6.57 13.55 -6.90
C PRO A 51 -6.73 14.13 -8.31
N ASP A 52 -7.89 14.74 -8.60
CA ASP A 52 -8.02 15.55 -9.80
C ASP A 52 -6.86 16.52 -9.82
N ASP A 53 -6.16 16.61 -10.96
CA ASP A 53 -5.00 17.47 -11.16
C ASP A 53 -5.27 18.79 -10.47
N ALA A 54 -4.48 19.09 -9.43
CA ALA A 54 -4.56 20.37 -8.74
C ALA A 54 -4.16 21.44 -9.75
N VAL A 55 -5.16 22.00 -10.44
CA VAL A 55 -5.00 23.15 -11.30
C VAL A 55 -4.55 24.28 -10.38
N VAL A 56 -3.26 24.60 -10.47
CA VAL A 56 -2.70 25.81 -9.85
C VAL A 56 -3.27 26.99 -10.65
N HIS A 57 -4.26 27.66 -10.07
CA HIS A 57 -4.65 29.01 -10.45
C HIS A 57 -3.88 30.02 -9.59
#